data_AF-A0A4Q3FVG0-F1
#
_entry.id   AF-A0A4Q3FVG0-F1
#
_cell.length_a   1.000
_cell.length_b   1.000
_cell.length_c   1.000
_cell.angle_alpha   90.00
_cell.angle_beta   90.00
_cell.angle_gamma   90.00
#
_symmetry.space_group_name_H-M   'P 1'
#
loop_
_entity.id
_entity.type
_entity.pdbx_description
1 polymer ?
#
loop_
_entity_poly.entity_id
_entity_poly.type
_entity_poly.pdbx_seq_one_letter_code
_entity_poly.pdbx_strand_id
1 'polypeptide(L)'
;MTIVREKPIVSPMAGTYSGAIPTEQELIERARKLLPAIRERAQRTHEQCKVPDETIAELKEAGLFRIVRPKRYGGFEMHPAVLYEVQMVLAQACMSTAWVQGLLAVHDFQLGLFDDRAQVEV
;
A
#
# COMPACT_ATOMS: atom_id res chain seq x y z
N MET A 1 6.53 40.96 -8.46
CA MET A 1 6.44 40.46 -7.08
C MET A 1 4.97 40.51 -6.67
N THR A 2 4.20 39.50 -7.08
CA THR A 2 2.75 39.46 -6.84
C THR A 2 2.36 38.03 -6.48
N ILE A 3 2.28 37.80 -5.17
CA ILE A 3 1.31 36.96 -4.44
C ILE A 3 0.84 35.73 -5.23
N VAL A 4 1.58 34.63 -5.08
CA VAL A 4 1.06 33.28 -5.35
C VAL A 4 -0.03 33.05 -4.30
N ARG A 5 -1.28 32.93 -4.73
CA ARG A 5 -2.38 32.53 -3.84
C ARG A 5 -2.01 31.19 -3.20
N GLU A 6 -1.82 31.18 -1.89
CA GLU A 6 -1.73 29.97 -1.08
C GLU A 6 -3.04 29.19 -1.25
N LYS A 7 -3.02 28.15 -2.09
CA LYS A 7 -4.05 27.12 -2.05
C LYS A 7 -3.90 26.40 -0.71
N PRO A 8 -5.00 26.11 0.01
CA PRO A 8 -4.93 25.34 1.25
C PRO A 8 -4.21 24.02 0.97
N ILE A 9 -3.19 23.73 1.79
CA ILE A 9 -2.15 22.68 1.61
C ILE A 9 -2.72 21.25 1.75
N VAL A 10 -4.03 21.09 1.85
CA VAL A 10 -4.69 19.80 2.10
C VAL A 10 -5.60 19.42 0.94
N SER A 11 -5.01 18.90 -0.14
CA SER A 11 -5.74 17.97 -1.01
C SER A 11 -5.50 16.57 -0.44
N PRO A 12 -6.52 15.88 0.10
CA PRO A 12 -6.31 14.58 0.70
C PRO A 12 -6.06 13.55 -0.40
N MET A 13 -4.89 12.90 -0.37
CA MET A 13 -4.76 11.53 -0.87
C MET A 13 -5.99 10.73 -0.43
N ALA A 14 -6.85 10.39 -1.39
CA ALA A 14 -8.21 9.95 -1.13
C ALA A 14 -8.25 8.74 -0.18
N GLY A 15 -8.77 8.95 1.03
CA GLY A 15 -9.13 7.92 1.99
C GLY A 15 -8.44 8.07 3.34
N THR A 16 -9.00 8.91 4.21
CA THR A 16 -8.69 8.86 5.64
C THR A 16 -9.13 7.50 6.20
N TYR A 17 -8.21 6.72 6.74
CA TYR A 17 -8.56 5.49 7.45
C TYR A 17 -9.16 5.87 8.81
N SER A 18 -10.48 5.70 8.95
CA SER A 18 -11.24 6.10 10.15
C SER A 18 -11.22 5.05 11.28
N GLY A 19 -10.44 3.97 11.12
CA GLY A 19 -10.34 2.87 12.09
C GLY A 19 -9.08 2.92 12.95
N ALA A 20 -9.03 2.08 13.98
CA ALA A 20 -7.81 1.86 14.76
C ALA A 20 -6.70 1.29 13.87
N ILE A 21 -5.48 1.82 13.99
CA ILE A 21 -4.29 1.32 13.28
C ILE A 21 -4.12 -0.15 13.63
N PRO A 22 -4.09 -1.06 12.63
CA PRO A 22 -3.97 -2.48 12.90
C PRO A 22 -2.60 -2.83 13.47
N THR A 23 -2.54 -3.92 14.23
CA THR A 23 -1.27 -4.49 14.68
C THR A 23 -0.54 -5.20 13.52
N GLU A 24 0.74 -5.45 13.70
CA GLU A 24 1.54 -6.28 12.79
C GLU A 24 0.89 -7.66 12.58
N GLN A 25 0.47 -8.33 13.65
CA GLN A 25 -0.19 -9.62 13.56
C GLN A 25 -1.50 -9.56 12.75
N GLU A 26 -2.29 -8.50 12.89
CA GLU A 26 -3.52 -8.33 12.12
C GLU A 26 -3.24 -8.15 10.63
N LEU A 27 -2.18 -7.43 10.26
CA LEU A 27 -1.78 -7.25 8.85
C LEU A 27 -1.28 -8.56 8.24
N ILE A 28 -0.46 -9.31 8.98
CA ILE A 28 -0.01 -10.65 8.59
C ILE A 28 -1.22 -11.57 8.38
N GLU A 29 -2.21 -11.52 9.27
CA GLU A 29 -3.41 -12.35 9.17
C GLU A 29 -4.30 -11.94 7.98
N ARG A 30 -4.42 -10.64 7.69
CA ARG A 30 -5.08 -10.17 6.47
C ARG A 30 -4.38 -10.70 5.21
N ALA A 31 -3.05 -10.67 5.17
CA ALA A 31 -2.28 -11.23 4.07
C ALA A 31 -2.50 -12.75 3.91
N ARG A 32 -2.52 -13.50 5.02
CA ARG A 32 -2.81 -14.94 5.03
C ARG A 32 -4.17 -15.28 4.43
N LYS A 33 -5.20 -14.49 4.75
CA LYS A 33 -6.56 -14.68 4.22
C LYS A 33 -6.65 -14.53 2.70
N LEU A 34 -5.73 -13.78 2.09
CA LEU A 34 -5.69 -13.59 0.63
C LEU A 34 -4.92 -14.70 -0.10
N LEU A 35 -4.12 -15.51 0.59
CA LEU A 35 -3.27 -16.53 -0.04
C LEU A 35 -4.02 -17.52 -0.94
N PRO A 36 -5.22 -18.05 -0.57
CA PRO A 36 -5.95 -18.97 -1.43
C PRO A 36 -6.30 -18.35 -2.79
N ALA A 37 -6.88 -17.14 -2.79
CA ALA A 37 -7.27 -16.43 -4.01
C ALA A 37 -6.05 -16.02 -4.86
N ILE A 38 -4.98 -15.55 -4.21
CA ILE A 38 -3.73 -15.21 -4.92
C ILE A 38 -3.12 -16.46 -5.57
N ARG A 39 -3.14 -17.62 -4.90
CA ARG A 39 -2.61 -18.87 -5.43
C ARG A 39 -3.41 -19.36 -6.63
N GLU A 40 -4.74 -19.27 -6.57
CA GLU A 40 -5.62 -19.60 -7.69
C GLU A 40 -5.32 -18.75 -8.93
N ARG A 41 -5.00 -17.47 -8.73
CA ARG A 41 -4.72 -16.50 -9.80
C ARG A 41 -3.24 -16.43 -10.22
N ALA A 42 -2.35 -17.21 -9.60
CA ALA A 42 -0.91 -17.10 -9.82
C ALA A 42 -0.52 -17.43 -11.28
N GLN A 43 -1.15 -18.44 -11.88
CA GLN A 43 -0.90 -18.82 -13.28
C GLN A 43 -1.33 -17.71 -14.24
N ARG A 44 -2.53 -17.15 -14.05
CA ARG A 44 -3.01 -15.99 -14.82
C ARG A 44 -2.07 -14.79 -14.71
N THR A 45 -1.53 -14.54 -13.51
CA THR A 45 -0.56 -13.47 -13.28
C THR A 45 0.71 -13.67 -14.12
N HIS A 46 1.19 -14.92 -14.20
CA HIS A 46 2.37 -15.26 -14.98
C HIS A 46 2.12 -15.10 -16.49
N GLU A 47 1.03 -15.66 -17.01
CA GLU A 47 0.68 -15.62 -18.44
C GLU A 47 0.42 -14.20 -18.94
N GLN A 48 -0.20 -13.35 -18.12
CA GLN A 48 -0.53 -11.97 -18.48
C GLN A 48 0.62 -10.99 -18.23
N CYS A 49 1.70 -11.43 -17.57
CA CYS A 49 2.77 -10.55 -17.06
C CYS A 49 2.22 -9.36 -16.25
N LYS A 50 1.07 -9.53 -15.61
CA LYS A 50 0.33 -8.49 -14.90
C LYS A 50 -0.42 -9.10 -13.72
N VAL A 51 -0.34 -8.47 -12.56
CA VAL A 51 -1.17 -8.84 -11.41
C VAL A 51 -2.63 -8.50 -11.73
N PRO A 52 -3.57 -9.45 -11.61
CA PRO A 52 -4.99 -9.21 -11.84
C PRO A 52 -5.53 -8.03 -11.02
N ASP A 53 -6.37 -7.21 -11.62
CA ASP A 53 -6.91 -5.99 -10.99
C ASP A 53 -7.73 -6.32 -9.72
N GLU A 54 -8.42 -7.46 -9.72
CA GLU A 54 -9.11 -8.03 -8.56
C GLU A 54 -8.18 -8.29 -7.36
N THR A 55 -6.97 -8.82 -7.61
CA THR A 55 -5.96 -9.03 -6.55
C THR A 55 -5.46 -7.69 -6.00
N ILE A 56 -5.27 -6.68 -6.86
CA ILE A 56 -4.88 -5.34 -6.42
C ILE A 56 -5.98 -4.69 -5.57
N ALA A 57 -7.25 -4.86 -5.94
CA ALA A 57 -8.38 -4.37 -5.18
C ALA A 57 -8.43 -5.02 -3.78
N GLU A 58 -8.30 -6.34 -3.68
CA GLU A 58 -8.28 -7.08 -2.41
C GLU A 58 -7.12 -6.64 -1.50
N LEU A 59 -5.91 -6.44 -2.06
CA LEU A 59 -4.75 -5.92 -1.30
C LEU A 59 -5.01 -4.50 -0.77
N LYS A 60 -5.72 -3.67 -1.54
CA LYS A 60 -6.11 -2.31 -1.16
C LYS A 60 -7.16 -2.30 -0.06
N GLU A 61 -8.17 -3.15 -0.16
CA GLU A 61 -9.21 -3.33 0.85
C GLU A 61 -8.65 -3.87 2.16
N ALA A 62 -7.70 -4.81 2.09
CA ALA A 62 -6.97 -5.31 3.25
C ALA A 62 -6.07 -4.23 3.91
N GLY A 63 -5.82 -3.11 3.22
CA GLY A 63 -5.02 -1.99 3.71
C GLY A 63 -3.52 -2.24 3.66
N LEU A 64 -3.04 -3.21 2.87
CA LEU A 64 -1.64 -3.61 2.86
C LEU A 64 -0.71 -2.57 2.18
N PHE A 65 -1.27 -1.65 1.39
CA PHE A 65 -0.50 -0.51 0.86
C PHE A 65 -0.30 0.62 1.89
N ARG A 66 -1.06 0.62 2.99
CA ARG A 66 -1.05 1.72 3.98
C ARG A 66 0.01 1.55 5.07
N ILE A 67 0.75 0.45 5.08
CA ILE A 67 1.65 0.05 6.18
C ILE A 67 2.69 1.14 6.50
N VAL A 68 3.42 1.62 5.50
CA VAL A 68 4.50 2.61 5.66
C VAL A 68 4.10 4.03 5.27
N ARG A 69 2.86 4.22 4.80
CA ARG A 69 2.33 5.52 4.43
C ARG A 69 2.23 6.43 5.67
N PRO A 70 2.55 7.74 5.58
CA PRO A 70 2.38 8.69 6.68
C PRO A 70 0.94 8.78 7.20
N LYS A 71 0.75 8.95 8.52
CA LYS A 71 -0.58 9.06 9.15
C LYS A 71 -1.39 10.24 8.64
N ARG A 72 -0.72 11.35 8.31
CA ARG A 72 -1.36 12.55 7.72
C ARG A 72 -2.11 12.27 6.41
N TYR A 73 -1.78 11.19 5.71
CA TYR A 73 -2.45 10.72 4.49
C TYR A 73 -3.24 9.42 4.69
N GLY A 74 -3.63 9.11 5.93
CA GLY A 74 -4.43 7.92 6.26
C GLY A 74 -3.64 6.61 6.25
N GLY A 75 -2.32 6.67 6.35
CA GLY A 75 -1.45 5.50 6.53
C GLY A 75 -1.28 5.06 7.99
N PHE A 76 -0.57 3.96 8.19
CA PHE A 76 -0.29 3.39 9.50
C PHE A 76 1.07 3.84 10.06
N GLU A 77 1.96 4.31 9.19
CA GLU A 77 3.31 4.81 9.54
C GLU A 77 4.07 3.82 10.43
N MET A 78 4.01 2.54 10.05
CA MET A 78 4.66 1.43 10.76
C MET A 78 6.12 1.29 10.31
N HIS A 79 6.89 0.56 11.12
CA HIS A 79 8.26 0.22 10.78
C HIS A 79 8.30 -0.63 9.48
N PRO A 80 9.24 -0.37 8.53
CA PRO A 80 9.33 -1.11 7.27
C PRO A 80 9.45 -2.62 7.41
N ALA A 81 9.97 -3.12 8.53
CA ALA A 81 9.99 -4.55 8.85
C ALA A 81 8.60 -5.21 8.73
N VAL A 82 7.54 -4.52 9.18
CA VAL A 82 6.16 -5.02 9.10
C VAL A 82 5.72 -5.20 7.64
N LEU A 83 6.13 -4.31 6.74
CA LEU A 83 5.86 -4.45 5.31
C LEU A 83 6.54 -5.69 4.74
N TYR A 84 7.80 -5.96 5.12
CA TYR A 84 8.52 -7.14 4.66
C TYR A 84 7.93 -8.45 5.20
N GLU A 85 7.48 -8.48 6.46
CA GLU A 85 6.76 -9.65 7.01
C GLU A 85 5.49 -9.97 6.21
N VAL A 86 4.69 -8.95 5.90
CA VAL A 86 3.51 -9.10 5.03
C VAL A 86 3.91 -9.57 3.63
N GLN A 87 4.96 -8.99 3.06
CA GLN A 87 5.44 -9.35 1.72
C GLN A 87 5.90 -10.81 1.65
N MET A 88 6.64 -11.29 2.65
CA MET A 88 7.09 -12.68 2.76
C MET A 88 5.91 -13.66 2.85
N VAL A 89 4.83 -13.28 3.52
CA VAL A 89 3.60 -14.08 3.57
C VAL A 89 2.97 -14.18 2.18
N LEU A 90 2.75 -13.05 1.50
CA LEU A 90 2.15 -13.02 0.15
C LEU A 90 2.98 -13.81 -0.87
N ALA A 91 4.31 -13.78 -0.74
CA ALA A 91 5.25 -14.48 -1.62
C ALA A 91 5.05 -16.01 -1.62
N GLN A 92 4.49 -16.59 -0.55
CA GLN A 92 4.17 -18.02 -0.46
C GLN A 92 3.05 -18.45 -1.43
N ALA A 93 2.25 -17.50 -1.94
CA ALA A 93 1.22 -17.74 -2.94
C ALA A 93 1.67 -17.30 -4.34
N CYS A 94 2.20 -16.08 -4.47
CA CYS A 94 2.70 -15.57 -5.74
C CYS A 94 3.75 -14.48 -5.50
N MET A 95 5.00 -14.73 -5.91
CA MET A 95 6.10 -13.78 -5.73
C MET A 95 5.89 -12.48 -6.51
N SER A 96 5.34 -12.52 -7.73
CA SER A 96 5.08 -11.32 -8.53
C SER A 96 4.08 -10.37 -7.85
N THR A 97 3.02 -10.93 -7.26
CA THR A 97 2.03 -10.16 -6.49
C THR A 97 2.66 -9.53 -5.26
N ALA A 98 3.47 -10.28 -4.51
CA ALA A 98 4.19 -9.77 -3.34
C ALA A 98 5.17 -8.65 -3.72
N TRP A 99 5.90 -8.79 -4.83
CA TRP A 99 6.78 -7.74 -5.35
C TRP A 99 6.01 -6.46 -5.68
N VAL A 100 4.92 -6.56 -6.44
CA VAL A 100 4.08 -5.41 -6.81
C VAL A 100 3.50 -4.73 -5.56
N GLN A 101 3.03 -5.51 -4.59
CA GLN A 101 2.51 -4.96 -3.34
C GLN A 101 3.56 -4.14 -2.58
N GLY A 102 4.75 -4.72 -2.37
CA GLY A 102 5.85 -4.06 -1.65
C GLY A 102 6.39 -2.83 -2.39
N LEU A 103 6.52 -2.91 -3.72
CA LEU A 103 6.98 -1.80 -4.56
C LEU A 103 6.03 -0.59 -4.48
N LEU A 104 4.72 -0.83 -4.58
CA LEU A 104 3.74 0.26 -4.48
C LEU A 104 3.70 0.84 -3.06
N ALA A 105 3.82 0.01 -2.02
CA ALA A 105 3.86 0.49 -0.64
C ALA A 105 5.12 1.32 -0.34
N VAL A 106 6.30 0.95 -0.87
CA VAL A 106 7.53 1.72 -0.62
C VAL A 106 7.54 3.06 -1.36
N HIS A 107 6.83 3.20 -2.48
CA HIS A 107 6.69 4.49 -3.15
C HIS A 107 5.93 5.51 -2.27
N ASP A 108 4.92 5.07 -1.52
CA ASP A 108 4.23 5.95 -0.56
C ASP A 108 5.20 6.44 0.55
N PHE A 109 6.11 5.57 0.99
CA PHE A 109 7.15 5.94 1.95
C PHE A 109 8.16 6.92 1.33
N GLN A 110 8.65 6.63 0.12
CA GLN A 110 9.59 7.50 -0.59
C GLN A 110 8.99 8.88 -0.85
N LEU A 111 7.72 8.97 -1.27
CA LEU A 111 7.01 10.23 -1.46
C LEU A 111 6.99 11.05 -0.17
N GLY A 112 6.82 10.40 0.98
CA GLY A 112 6.89 11.02 2.30
C GLY A 112 8.20 11.76 2.61
N LEU A 113 9.29 11.47 1.87
CA LEU A 113 10.60 12.10 2.01
C LEU A 113 10.80 13.34 1.11
N PHE A 114 9.92 13.58 0.14
CA PHE A 114 9.99 14.76 -0.74
C PHE A 114 9.39 16.00 -0.08
N ASP A 115 9.57 17.16 -0.70
CA ASP A 115 8.91 18.40 -0.28
C ASP A 115 7.39 18.22 -0.18
N ASP A 116 6.76 18.82 0.83
CA ASP A 116 5.32 18.67 1.09
C ASP A 116 4.46 19.00 -0.14
N ARG A 117 4.90 19.93 -1.02
CA ARG A 117 4.20 20.23 -2.27
C ARG A 117 4.10 19.03 -3.20
N ALA A 118 5.18 18.25 -3.31
CA ALA A 118 5.21 17.04 -4.14
C ALA A 118 4.31 15.95 -3.58
N GLN A 119 4.12 15.91 -2.26
CA GLN A 119 3.26 14.91 -1.61
C GLN A 119 1.77 15.16 -1.81
N VAL A 120 1.38 16.42 -2.00
CA VAL A 120 -0.02 16.86 -2.19
C VAL A 120 -0.45 16.88 -3.65
N GLU A 121 0.50 16.98 -4.59
CA GLU A 121 0.22 17.11 -6.02
C GLU A 121 -0.22 15.80 -6.70
N VAL A 122 0.32 14.66 -6.25
CA VAL A 122 0.08 13.34 -6.83
C VAL A 122 -1.27 12.75 -6.46
#